data_AF-A0A9P5U626-F1
#
_entry.id   AF-A0A9P5U626-F1
#
_cell.length_a   1.000
_cell.length_b   1.000
_cell.length_c   1.000
_cell.angle_alpha   90.00
_cell.angle_beta   90.00
_cell.angle_gamma   90.00
#
_symmetry.space_group_name_H-M   'P 1'
#
loop_
_entity.id
_entity.type
_entity.pdbx_description
1 polymer ?
#
loop_
_entity_poly.entity_id
_entity_poly.type
_entity_poly.pdbx_seq_one_letter_code
_entity_poly.pdbx_strand_id
1 'polypeptide(L)'
;MAKINVDRVPNEVLAEIFDYACDTNILQEYPWSKDHRLRHIWLPPPTQIVHPLHHLPAMSMSSVSIRWRSIALSSSAIWSRISLELSLENSQRPDVHSALSGFLRTVQLHLHLSAQRHLTLKLDTRGYTWSGDWGSVNAIPALLAFDLVCDHCCVEPGCF
;
A
#
# COMPACT_ATOMS: atom_id res chain seq x y z
N MET A 1 20.10 9.28 -33.56
CA MET A 1 19.46 9.12 -32.24
C MET A 1 20.45 8.42 -31.31
N ALA A 2 20.88 9.08 -30.24
CA ALA A 2 21.71 8.43 -29.23
C ALA A 2 20.84 7.46 -28.42
N LYS A 3 21.27 6.21 -28.28
CA LYS A 3 20.59 5.21 -27.47
C LYS A 3 21.12 5.32 -26.04
N ILE A 4 20.29 5.83 -25.13
CA ILE A 4 20.65 5.87 -23.71
C ILE A 4 20.62 4.44 -23.18
N ASN A 5 21.75 3.98 -22.63
CA ASN A 5 21.83 2.68 -21.98
C ASN A 5 21.68 2.85 -20.47
N VAL A 6 20.54 2.40 -19.95
CA VAL A 6 20.19 2.49 -18.54
C VAL A 6 21.12 1.64 -17.66
N ASP A 7 21.76 0.61 -18.22
CA ASP A 7 22.72 -0.24 -17.49
C ASP A 7 24.00 0.50 -17.12
N ARG A 8 24.28 1.67 -17.73
CA ARG A 8 25.47 2.47 -17.42
C ARG A 8 25.21 3.60 -16.43
N VAL A 9 23.96 3.82 -16.03
CA VAL A 9 23.62 4.82 -15.02
C VAL A 9 24.20 4.37 -13.68
N PRO A 10 24.91 5.21 -12.90
CA PRO A 10 25.39 4.84 -11.56
C PRO A 10 24.26 4.46 -10.59
N ASN A 11 24.57 3.68 -9.56
CA ASN A 11 23.55 3.20 -8.61
C ASN A 11 22.91 4.37 -7.83
N GLU A 12 23.69 5.39 -7.52
CA GLU A 12 23.27 6.59 -6.80
C GLU A 12 22.23 7.36 -7.61
N VAL A 13 22.49 7.53 -8.91
CA VAL A 13 21.56 8.19 -9.83
C VAL A 13 20.28 7.37 -10.00
N LEU A 14 20.39 6.04 -10.08
CA LEU A 14 19.19 5.18 -10.09
C LEU A 14 18.40 5.28 -8.79
N ALA A 15 19.06 5.35 -7.63
CA ALA A 15 18.41 5.51 -6.35
C ALA A 15 17.67 6.85 -6.24
N GLU A 16 18.27 7.95 -6.70
CA GLU A 16 17.62 9.26 -6.78
C GLU A 16 16.42 9.25 -7.73
N ILE A 17 16.54 8.58 -8.90
CA ILE A 17 15.41 8.38 -9.82
C ILE A 17 14.29 7.62 -9.12
N PHE A 18 14.61 6.59 -8.33
CA PHE A 18 13.60 5.81 -7.62
C PHE A 18 12.90 6.65 -6.56
N ASP A 19 13.64 7.46 -5.80
CA ASP A 19 13.07 8.32 -4.78
C ASP A 19 12.15 9.39 -5.38
N TYR A 20 12.54 9.96 -6.53
CA TYR A 20 11.75 10.92 -7.29
C TYR A 20 10.51 10.28 -7.94
N ALA A 21 10.65 9.10 -8.55
CA ALA A 21 9.56 8.42 -9.25
C ALA A 21 8.55 7.76 -8.30
N CYS A 22 8.95 7.46 -7.07
CA CYS A 22 8.13 6.81 -6.06
C CYS A 22 7.63 7.81 -5.01
N ASP A 23 6.69 8.66 -5.39
CA ASP A 23 6.03 9.56 -4.45
C ASP A 23 5.16 8.80 -3.44
N THR A 24 4.36 7.83 -3.90
CA THR A 24 3.50 7.01 -3.02
C THR A 24 3.18 5.66 -3.68
N ASN A 25 3.14 4.58 -2.88
CA ASN A 25 2.63 3.26 -3.27
C ASN A 25 1.17 3.14 -2.86
N ILE A 26 0.27 3.17 -3.83
CA ILE A 26 -1.16 2.99 -3.66
C ILE A 26 -1.49 1.50 -3.70
N LEU A 27 -1.81 0.95 -2.53
CA LEU A 27 -2.31 -0.40 -2.36
C LEU A 27 -3.84 -0.32 -2.26
N GLN A 28 -4.50 -0.73 -3.34
CA GLN A 28 -5.96 -0.78 -3.39
C GLN A 28 -6.44 -2.22 -3.20
N GLU A 29 -7.39 -2.42 -2.30
CA GLU A 29 -8.06 -3.69 -2.12
C GLU A 29 -8.90 -4.04 -3.36
N TYR A 30 -8.70 -5.24 -3.90
CA TYR A 30 -9.45 -5.74 -5.06
C TYR A 30 -10.09 -7.10 -4.72
N PRO A 31 -11.31 -7.41 -5.20
CA PRO A 31 -12.19 -6.57 -6.03
C PRO A 31 -12.80 -5.41 -5.26
N TRP A 32 -12.80 -4.20 -5.82
CA TRP A 32 -13.55 -3.08 -5.21
C TRP A 32 -15.04 -3.43 -5.21
N SER A 33 -15.72 -3.29 -4.07
CA SER A 33 -17.11 -3.71 -3.98
C SER A 33 -17.97 -2.98 -5.01
N LYS A 34 -18.70 -3.77 -5.80
CA LYS A 34 -19.69 -3.29 -6.77
C LYS A 34 -21.11 -3.44 -6.23
N ASP A 35 -21.27 -3.64 -4.92
CA ASP A 35 -22.56 -4.11 -4.41
C ASP A 35 -23.66 -3.05 -4.58
N HIS A 36 -24.52 -3.31 -5.55
CA HIS A 36 -25.71 -2.51 -5.85
C HIS A 36 -26.81 -2.61 -4.78
N ARG A 37 -26.55 -3.34 -3.68
CA ARG A 37 -27.52 -3.55 -2.59
C ARG A 37 -27.68 -2.34 -1.67
N LEU A 38 -26.70 -1.44 -1.59
CA LEU A 38 -26.85 -0.12 -0.97
C LEU A 38 -27.21 0.91 -2.07
N ARG A 39 -28.52 0.97 -2.37
CA ARG A 39 -29.13 1.68 -3.51
C ARG A 39 -28.92 3.21 -3.63
N HIS A 40 -27.97 3.84 -2.95
CA HIS A 40 -27.87 5.31 -3.03
C HIS A 40 -26.53 5.92 -3.42
N ILE A 41 -25.37 5.26 -3.27
CA ILE A 41 -24.12 5.84 -3.81
C ILE A 41 -23.16 4.71 -4.21
N TRP A 42 -23.06 4.40 -5.51
CA TRP A 42 -21.87 3.73 -6.02
C TRP A 42 -20.73 4.75 -5.94
N LEU A 43 -19.78 4.54 -5.03
CA LEU A 43 -18.54 5.30 -5.05
C LEU A 43 -17.49 4.50 -5.82
N PRO A 44 -16.98 5.01 -6.95
CA PRO A 44 -15.80 4.42 -7.56
C PRO A 44 -14.64 4.42 -6.53
N PRO A 45 -13.66 3.51 -6.71
CA PRO A 45 -12.42 3.62 -5.97
C PRO A 45 -11.84 5.04 -6.07
N PRO A 46 -11.24 5.57 -4.98
CA PRO A 46 -10.63 6.90 -4.96
C PRO A 46 -9.67 7.10 -6.12
N THR A 47 -8.84 6.09 -6.36
CA THR A 47 -7.91 6.05 -7.47
C THR A 47 -8.40 5.09 -8.54
N GLN A 48 -8.67 5.62 -9.74
CA GLN A 48 -8.91 4.77 -10.91
C GLN A 48 -7.59 4.16 -11.37
N ILE A 49 -7.47 2.84 -11.21
CA ILE A 49 -6.31 2.09 -11.68
C ILE A 49 -6.41 1.89 -13.19
N VAL A 50 -5.79 2.80 -13.95
CA VAL A 50 -5.69 2.68 -15.42
C VAL A 50 -4.59 1.67 -15.79
N HIS A 51 -3.49 1.67 -15.05
CA HIS A 51 -2.36 0.75 -15.24
C HIS A 51 -1.84 0.24 -13.89
N PRO A 52 -1.89 -1.09 -13.62
CA PRO A 52 -1.51 -1.65 -12.32
C PRO A 52 -0.11 -1.26 -11.83
N LEU A 53 0.82 -1.03 -12.77
CA LEU A 53 2.21 -0.70 -12.48
C LEU A 53 2.42 0.73 -11.98
N HIS A 54 1.49 1.65 -12.22
CA HIS A 54 1.61 3.06 -11.80
C HIS A 54 1.35 3.24 -10.30
N HIS A 55 0.64 2.30 -9.69
CA HIS A 55 0.20 2.42 -8.30
C HIS A 55 1.19 1.79 -7.32
N LEU A 56 2.09 0.92 -7.79
CA LEU A 56 3.11 0.28 -6.96
C LEU A 56 4.51 0.58 -7.50
N PRO A 57 4.92 1.85 -7.58
CA PRO A 57 6.21 2.24 -8.16
C PRO A 57 7.38 1.47 -7.55
N ALA A 58 7.43 1.27 -6.22
CA ALA A 58 8.51 0.51 -5.59
C ALA A 58 8.57 -0.96 -6.10
N MET A 59 7.42 -1.63 -6.16
CA MET A 59 7.31 -2.99 -6.70
C MET A 59 7.67 -3.04 -8.18
N SER A 60 7.12 -2.13 -8.99
CA SER A 60 7.37 -2.03 -10.43
C SER A 60 8.85 -1.86 -10.72
N MET A 61 9.52 -0.93 -10.03
CA MET A 61 10.97 -0.72 -10.15
C MET A 61 11.75 -1.97 -9.74
N SER A 62 11.37 -2.62 -8.63
CA SER A 62 12.03 -3.85 -8.17
C SER A 62 11.88 -5.03 -9.13
N SER A 63 10.91 -4.99 -10.06
CA SER A 63 10.63 -6.07 -11.00
C SER A 63 11.43 -6.02 -12.30
N VAL A 64 12.06 -4.88 -12.62
CA VAL A 64 12.70 -4.63 -13.92
C VAL A 64 13.94 -5.50 -14.16
N SER A 65 14.87 -5.54 -13.21
CA SER A 65 16.12 -6.30 -13.31
C SER A 65 16.66 -6.67 -11.93
N ILE A 66 17.62 -7.59 -11.87
CA ILE A 66 18.31 -7.95 -10.61
C ILE A 66 18.96 -6.72 -9.98
N ARG A 67 19.58 -5.85 -10.79
CA ARG A 67 20.22 -4.63 -10.33
C ARG A 67 19.22 -3.64 -9.74
N TRP A 68 18.11 -3.42 -10.44
CA TRP A 68 17.04 -2.52 -9.96
C TRP A 68 16.40 -3.05 -8.68
N ARG A 69 16.17 -4.37 -8.60
CA ARG A 69 15.72 -5.02 -7.38
C ARG A 69 16.67 -4.75 -6.22
N SER A 70 17.97 -4.93 -6.42
CA SER A 70 18.96 -4.67 -5.36
C SER A 70 18.90 -3.24 -4.86
N ILE A 71 18.83 -2.26 -5.76
CA ILE A 71 18.78 -0.83 -5.40
C ILE A 71 17.46 -0.50 -4.68
N ALA A 72 16.33 -0.97 -5.20
CA ALA A 72 15.03 -0.75 -4.60
C ALA A 72 14.95 -1.33 -3.18
N LEU A 73 15.44 -2.54 -2.97
CA LEU A 73 15.45 -3.19 -1.64
C LEU A 73 16.38 -2.49 -0.65
N SER A 74 17.45 -1.84 -1.11
CA SER A 74 18.33 -1.02 -0.26
C SER A 74 17.75 0.36 0.06
N SER A 75 16.72 0.81 -0.65
CA SER A 75 16.08 2.11 -0.43
C SER A 75 14.80 1.96 0.38
N SER A 76 14.90 1.93 1.70
CA SER A 76 13.74 1.82 2.60
C SER A 76 12.73 2.97 2.47
N ALA A 77 13.16 4.14 1.96
CA ALA A 77 12.32 5.33 1.81
C ALA A 77 11.20 5.13 0.78
N ILE A 78 11.48 4.46 -0.34
CA ILE A 78 10.46 4.23 -1.38
C ILE A 78 9.38 3.24 -0.92
N TRP A 79 9.67 2.38 0.05
CA TRP A 79 8.70 1.43 0.62
C TRP A 79 7.87 2.02 1.76
N SER A 80 8.34 3.10 2.39
CA SER A 80 7.66 3.71 3.54
C SER A 80 6.55 4.70 3.17
N ARG A 81 6.42 5.05 1.88
CA ARG A 81 5.40 5.96 1.36
C ARG A 81 4.22 5.14 0.83
N ILE A 82 3.22 4.89 1.68
CA ILE A 82 2.11 3.97 1.37
C ILE A 82 0.76 4.69 1.49
N SER A 83 -0.13 4.44 0.53
CA SER A 83 -1.54 4.80 0.59
C SER A 83 -2.38 3.53 0.50
N LEU A 84 -3.16 3.24 1.53
CA LEU A 84 -4.08 2.10 1.57
C LEU A 84 -5.48 2.57 1.19
N GLU A 85 -6.06 1.95 0.19
CA GLU A 85 -7.46 2.13 -0.19
C GLU A 85 -8.22 0.83 0.11
N LEU A 86 -9.08 0.88 1.13
CA LEU A 86 -9.79 -0.29 1.65
C LEU A 86 -11.29 -0.22 1.35
N SER A 87 -11.90 -1.37 1.07
CA SER A 87 -13.33 -1.52 0.85
C SER A 87 -13.95 -2.31 2.01
N LEU A 88 -14.58 -1.60 2.96
CA LEU A 88 -15.22 -2.19 4.15
C LEU A 88 -16.25 -3.29 3.86
N GLU A 89 -16.82 -3.31 2.65
CA GLU A 89 -17.80 -4.32 2.25
C GLU A 89 -17.17 -5.69 1.97
N ASN A 90 -15.88 -5.72 1.62
CA ASN A 90 -15.17 -6.95 1.30
C ASN A 90 -14.81 -7.76 2.54
N SER A 91 -14.59 -7.11 3.68
CA SER A 91 -14.28 -7.80 4.94
C SER A 91 -15.44 -8.66 5.46
N GLN A 92 -16.66 -8.40 4.98
CA GLN A 92 -17.86 -9.14 5.37
C GLN A 92 -18.14 -10.36 4.47
N ARG A 93 -17.41 -10.47 3.36
CA ARG A 93 -17.64 -11.46 2.31
C ARG A 93 -16.69 -12.65 2.45
N PRO A 94 -17.19 -13.86 2.74
CA PRO A 94 -16.34 -15.03 2.97
C PRO A 94 -15.57 -15.49 1.72
N ASP A 95 -16.03 -15.12 0.52
CA ASP A 95 -15.40 -15.41 -0.77
C ASP A 95 -14.20 -14.49 -1.08
N VAL A 96 -14.05 -13.37 -0.38
CA VAL A 96 -12.99 -12.37 -0.62
C VAL A 96 -11.72 -12.64 0.22
N HIS A 97 -11.74 -13.65 1.09
CA HIS A 97 -10.64 -13.95 2.02
C HIS A 97 -9.30 -14.21 1.31
N SER A 98 -9.31 -14.89 0.15
CA SER A 98 -8.09 -15.15 -0.63
C SER A 98 -7.50 -13.86 -1.22
N ALA A 99 -8.33 -12.96 -1.73
CA ALA A 99 -7.88 -11.67 -2.29
C ALA A 99 -7.35 -10.74 -1.18
N LEU A 100 -8.04 -10.70 -0.03
CA LEU A 100 -7.59 -9.99 1.16
C LEU A 100 -6.23 -10.51 1.64
N SER A 101 -5.98 -11.82 1.59
CA SER A 101 -4.69 -12.40 1.98
C SER A 101 -3.54 -11.90 1.09
N GLY A 102 -3.74 -11.79 -0.23
CA GLY A 102 -2.71 -11.26 -1.15
C GLY A 102 -2.44 -9.77 -0.93
N PHE A 103 -3.50 -9.00 -0.67
CA PHE A 103 -3.40 -7.59 -0.30
C PHE A 103 -2.59 -7.42 0.99
N LEU A 104 -2.95 -8.13 2.06
CA LEU A 104 -2.25 -8.06 3.35
C LEU A 104 -0.78 -8.46 3.23
N ARG A 105 -0.46 -9.49 2.44
CA ARG A 105 0.93 -9.87 2.16
C ARG A 105 1.72 -8.75 1.50
N THR A 106 1.08 -8.01 0.59
CA THR A 106 1.72 -6.88 -0.09
C THR A 106 1.94 -5.71 0.88
N VAL A 107 0.97 -5.42 1.75
CA VAL A 107 1.13 -4.44 2.84
C VAL A 107 2.28 -4.83 3.77
N GLN A 108 2.28 -6.08 4.25
CA GLN A 108 3.35 -6.61 5.11
C GLN A 108 4.73 -6.49 4.48
N LEU A 109 4.84 -6.77 3.17
CA LEU A 109 6.10 -6.59 2.45
C LEU A 109 6.60 -5.14 2.50
N HIS A 110 5.72 -4.17 2.25
CA HIS A 110 6.11 -2.76 2.31
C HIS A 110 6.52 -2.35 3.72
N LEU A 111 5.75 -2.77 4.75
CA LEU A 111 6.07 -2.52 6.15
C LEU A 111 7.43 -3.12 6.55
N HIS A 112 7.70 -4.35 6.12
CA HIS A 112 8.97 -5.02 6.39
C HIS A 112 10.15 -4.26 5.74
N LEU A 113 10.00 -3.85 4.48
CA LEU A 113 11.04 -3.12 3.74
C LEU A 113 11.17 -1.65 4.19
N SER A 114 10.15 -1.08 4.83
CA SER A 114 10.20 0.27 5.41
C SER A 114 10.80 0.34 6.81
N ALA A 115 11.15 -0.78 7.45
CA ALA A 115 11.44 -0.87 8.89
C ALA A 115 12.48 0.13 9.45
N GLN A 116 13.35 0.68 8.61
CA GLN A 116 14.38 1.64 9.00
C GLN A 116 14.01 3.12 8.72
N ARG A 117 12.77 3.40 8.31
CA ARG A 117 12.31 4.75 7.92
C ARG A 117 10.95 5.05 8.53
N HIS A 118 10.70 6.35 8.71
CA HIS A 118 9.38 6.83 9.12
C HIS A 118 8.33 6.43 8.07
N LEU A 119 7.28 5.74 8.54
CA LEU A 119 6.16 5.30 7.71
C LEU A 119 5.24 6.48 7.42
N THR A 120 5.09 6.85 6.15
CA THR A 120 4.07 7.79 5.70
C THR A 120 2.88 6.99 5.20
N LEU A 121 1.88 6.84 6.07
CA LEU A 121 0.67 6.07 5.79
C LEU A 121 -0.51 7.00 5.51
N LYS A 122 -1.10 6.90 4.32
CA LYS A 122 -2.41 7.47 4.00
C LYS A 122 -3.44 6.35 4.01
N LEU A 123 -4.57 6.55 4.68
CA LEU A 123 -5.65 5.57 4.75
C LEU A 123 -6.92 6.20 4.17
N ASP A 124 -7.44 5.62 3.10
CA ASP A 124 -8.75 5.96 2.54
C ASP A 124 -9.72 4.78 2.74
N THR A 125 -10.69 4.97 3.62
CA THR A 125 -11.76 4.04 3.94
C THR A 125 -13.09 4.62 3.45
N ARG A 126 -13.31 4.68 2.13
CA ARG A 126 -14.61 5.10 1.60
C ARG A 126 -15.65 4.03 1.88
N GLY A 127 -16.44 4.27 2.92
CA GLY A 127 -17.56 3.43 3.33
C GLY A 127 -18.59 4.17 4.19
N TYR A 128 -18.20 5.13 5.03
CA TYR A 128 -19.13 5.98 5.79
C TYR A 128 -18.47 7.33 6.17
N THR A 129 -19.19 8.45 6.04
CA THR A 129 -18.94 9.60 6.92
C THR A 129 -19.31 9.15 8.34
N TRP A 130 -18.31 8.98 9.19
CA TRP A 130 -18.50 8.50 10.56
C TRP A 130 -19.34 9.53 11.34
N SER A 131 -20.60 9.18 11.63
CA SER A 131 -21.47 9.91 12.56
C SER A 131 -21.98 8.94 13.64
N GLY A 132 -21.08 8.42 14.48
CA GLY A 132 -21.50 7.54 15.58
C GLY A 132 -20.36 6.93 16.37
N ASP A 133 -20.55 6.90 17.69
CA ASP A 133 -19.62 6.55 18.78
C ASP A 133 -18.70 5.32 18.57
N TRP A 134 -17.49 5.37 19.14
CA TRP A 134 -16.38 4.39 18.99
C TRP A 134 -16.67 2.96 19.49
N GLY A 135 -17.89 2.66 19.92
CA GLY A 135 -18.29 1.37 20.49
C GLY A 135 -18.82 0.33 19.50
N SER A 136 -18.85 0.58 18.19
CA SER A 136 -19.46 -0.34 17.20
C SER A 136 -18.42 -1.25 16.52
N VAL A 137 -18.74 -2.55 16.50
CA VAL A 137 -17.96 -3.71 15.99
C VAL A 137 -17.61 -3.63 14.48
N ASN A 138 -17.94 -2.52 13.81
CA ASN A 138 -17.66 -2.30 12.38
C ASN A 138 -16.29 -1.67 12.11
N ALA A 139 -15.49 -1.40 13.16
CA ALA A 139 -14.12 -0.91 13.04
C ALA A 139 -13.09 -1.99 12.72
N ILE A 140 -13.48 -3.27 12.60
CA ILE A 140 -12.54 -4.41 12.51
C ILE A 140 -11.51 -4.28 11.36
N PRO A 141 -11.83 -3.82 10.14
CA PRO A 141 -10.81 -3.69 9.08
C PRO A 141 -9.81 -2.56 9.36
N ALA A 142 -10.29 -1.46 9.94
CA ALA A 142 -9.43 -0.37 10.39
C ALA A 142 -8.58 -0.83 11.58
N LEU A 143 -9.16 -1.52 12.56
CA LEU A 143 -8.47 -2.09 13.72
C LEU A 143 -7.44 -3.14 13.32
N LEU A 144 -7.69 -4.00 12.33
CA LEU A 144 -6.71 -4.95 11.82
C LEU A 144 -5.56 -4.25 11.06
N ALA A 145 -5.87 -3.20 10.30
CA ALA A 145 -4.84 -2.35 9.69
C ALA A 145 -4.03 -1.61 10.76
N PHE A 146 -4.68 -1.15 11.84
CA PHE A 146 -4.01 -0.54 12.99
C PHE A 146 -3.19 -1.56 13.78
N ASP A 147 -3.68 -2.78 14.01
CA ASP A 147 -2.96 -3.84 14.73
C ASP A 147 -1.73 -4.29 13.92
N LEU A 148 -1.84 -4.41 12.59
CA LEU A 148 -0.69 -4.68 11.71
C LEU A 148 0.38 -3.57 11.75
N VAL A 149 -0.05 -2.32 11.91
CA VAL A 149 0.86 -1.17 12.06
C VAL A 149 1.43 -1.09 13.47
N CYS A 150 0.63 -1.36 14.50
CA CYS A 150 1.01 -1.35 15.91
C CYS A 150 1.98 -2.49 16.24
N ASP A 151 1.76 -3.71 15.77
CA ASP A 151 2.69 -4.84 15.97
C ASP A 151 4.08 -4.56 15.38
N HIS A 152 4.15 -3.76 14.31
CA HIS A 152 5.41 -3.39 13.67
C HIS A 152 6.05 -2.13 14.29
N CYS A 153 5.25 -1.22 14.85
CA CYS A 153 5.73 -0.05 15.61
C CYS A 153 6.11 -0.37 17.06
N CYS A 154 5.62 -1.47 17.64
CA CYS A 154 5.88 -1.88 19.02
C CYS A 154 7.19 -2.66 19.22
N VAL A 155 8.09 -2.68 18.23
CA VAL A 155 9.44 -3.26 18.39
C VAL A 155 10.42 -2.19 18.89
N GLU A 156 10.10 -1.53 20.01
CA GLU A 156 11.12 -1.01 20.94
C GLU A 156 10.80 -1.51 22.35
N PRO A 157 11.68 -2.33 22.97
CA PRO A 157 11.47 -2.76 24.35
C PRO A 157 11.91 -1.63 25.28
N GLY A 158 10.99 -0.79 25.75
CA GLY A 158 11.39 0.26 26.70
C GLY A 158 10.41 1.35 27.13
N CYS A 159 9.09 1.18 27.01
CA CYS A 159 8.14 2.15 27.56
C CYS A 159 7.02 1.47 28.36
N PHE A 160 7.25 1.32 29.66
CA PHE A 160 6.25 1.37 30.72
C PHE A 160 6.67 2.45 31.71
#